data_AF-A0A2E0XGM8-F1
#
_entry.id   AF-A0A2E0XGM8-F1
#
_cell.length_a   1.000
_cell.length_b   1.000
_cell.length_c   1.000
_cell.angle_alpha   90.00
_cell.angle_beta   90.00
_cell.angle_gamma   90.00
#
_symmetry.space_group_name_H-M   'P 1'
#
loop_
_entity.id
_entity.type
_entity.pdbx_description
1 polymer ?
#
loop_
_entity_poly.entity_id
_entity_poly.type
_entity_poly.pdbx_seq_one_letter_code
_entity_poly.pdbx_strand_id
1 'polypeptide(L)'
;MESIVKVGDTLPDIDEGLNAGRWTIGLTQTGNEIGLNDAEIEALDAEDLQRWLDLAYNRMQQTGARYVVDGIRDVPPILDQINARLANGERP
;
A
#
# COMPACT_ATOMS: atom_id res chain seq x y z
N MET A 1 13.89 -13.93 -11.86
CA MET A 1 13.22 -13.66 -10.57
C MET A 1 12.30 -12.47 -10.76
N GLU A 2 11.09 -12.69 -11.26
CA GLU A 2 10.09 -11.62 -11.54
C GLU A 2 8.91 -11.66 -10.54
N SER A 3 9.06 -12.43 -9.47
CA SER A 3 8.00 -12.80 -8.51
C SER A 3 8.28 -12.28 -7.10
N ILE A 4 8.86 -11.07 -6.99
CA ILE A 4 9.05 -10.40 -5.70
C ILE A 4 8.14 -9.18 -5.67
N VAL A 5 7.32 -9.09 -4.63
CA VAL A 5 6.42 -7.96 -4.38
C VAL A 5 6.91 -7.27 -3.10
N LYS A 6 7.16 -5.96 -3.19
CA LYS A 6 7.48 -5.15 -2.01
C LYS A 6 6.17 -4.66 -1.42
N VAL A 7 5.93 -5.04 -0.17
CA VAL A 7 4.82 -4.55 0.64
C VAL A 7 5.42 -3.62 1.68
N GLY A 8 4.86 -2.43 1.84
CA GLY A 8 5.34 -1.44 2.81
C GLY A 8 4.27 -0.44 3.18
N ASP A 9 4.45 0.18 4.32
CA ASP A 9 3.52 1.12 4.93
C ASP A 9 4.09 2.55 4.98
N THR A 10 5.25 2.77 4.36
CA THR A 10 5.93 4.06 4.23
C THR A 10 6.24 4.40 2.78
N LEU A 11 6.39 5.69 2.46
CA LEU A 11 6.78 6.13 1.12
C LEU A 11 8.14 5.55 0.66
N PRO A 12 9.20 5.52 1.51
CA PRO A 12 10.48 4.91 1.13
C PRO A 12 10.38 3.43 0.76
N ASP A 13 9.50 2.66 1.40
CA ASP A 13 9.31 1.25 1.04
C ASP A 13 8.83 1.09 -0.41
N ILE A 14 7.97 1.98 -0.87
CA ILE A 14 7.48 1.97 -2.24
C ILE A 14 8.59 2.40 -3.20
N ASP A 15 9.30 3.47 -2.88
CA ASP A 15 10.42 3.95 -3.69
C ASP A 15 11.49 2.86 -3.87
N GLU A 16 11.81 2.10 -2.82
CA GLU A 16 12.72 0.96 -2.89
C GLU A 16 12.22 -0.11 -3.88
N GLY A 17 10.94 -0.48 -3.81
CA GLY A 17 10.35 -1.48 -4.71
C GLY A 17 10.33 -1.02 -6.17
N LEU A 18 10.01 0.25 -6.41
CA LEU A 18 10.02 0.84 -7.74
C LEU A 18 11.44 0.91 -8.32
N ASN A 19 12.42 1.37 -7.54
CA ASN A 19 13.82 1.41 -7.96
C ASN A 19 14.41 0.02 -8.22
N ALA A 20 13.89 -1.02 -7.57
CA ALA A 20 14.26 -2.40 -7.81
C ALA A 20 13.53 -3.05 -9.01
N GLY A 21 12.62 -2.33 -9.68
CA GLY A 21 11.79 -2.86 -10.76
C GLY A 21 10.91 -4.01 -10.29
N ARG A 22 10.22 -3.80 -9.15
CA ARG A 22 9.34 -4.78 -8.49
C ARG A 22 7.92 -4.25 -8.38
N TRP A 23 6.96 -5.17 -8.27
CA TRP A 23 5.60 -4.80 -7.91
C TRP A 23 5.57 -4.22 -6.50
N THR A 24 4.79 -3.17 -6.30
CA THR A 24 4.65 -2.47 -5.01
C THR A 24 3.20 -2.49 -4.53
N ILE A 25 3.02 -2.77 -3.24
CA ILE A 25 1.75 -2.67 -2.54
C ILE A 25 1.96 -1.78 -1.31
N GLY A 26 1.30 -0.62 -1.30
CA GLY A 26 1.28 0.28 -0.14
C GLY A 26 0.17 -0.08 0.84
N LEU A 27 0.45 -0.02 2.13
CA LEU A 27 -0.52 -0.19 3.22
C LEU A 27 -0.86 1.18 3.83
N THR A 28 -2.15 1.51 3.96
CA THR A 28 -2.58 2.85 4.44
C THR A 28 -3.09 2.89 5.87
N GLN A 29 -3.74 1.83 6.37
CA GLN A 29 -4.32 1.79 7.72
C GLN A 29 -3.38 1.21 8.78
N THR A 30 -2.36 0.46 8.38
CA THR A 30 -1.52 -0.30 9.32
C THR A 30 -0.16 0.32 9.58
N GLY A 31 0.03 1.60 9.25
CA GLY A 31 1.37 2.20 9.15
C GLY A 31 1.58 3.56 9.77
N ASN A 32 2.86 3.82 10.05
CA ASN A 32 3.41 5.06 10.61
C ASN A 32 3.05 6.34 9.83
N GLU A 33 2.51 6.25 8.61
CA GLU A 33 2.14 7.40 7.78
C GLU A 33 1.01 8.25 8.36
N ILE A 34 0.05 7.65 9.08
CA ILE A 34 -0.95 8.42 9.81
C ILE A 34 -0.36 8.95 11.13
N GLY A 35 0.63 8.24 11.69
CA GLY A 35 1.29 8.58 12.95
C GLY A 35 0.38 8.45 14.18
N LEU A 36 -0.76 7.76 14.04
CA LEU A 36 -1.75 7.55 15.09
C LEU A 36 -1.73 6.09 15.55
N ASN A 37 -1.86 5.88 16.86
CA ASN A 37 -2.05 4.56 17.45
C ASN A 37 -3.54 4.16 17.48
N ASP A 38 -3.83 2.89 17.78
CA ASP A 38 -5.20 2.35 17.81
C ASP A 38 -6.15 3.19 18.68
N ALA A 39 -5.71 3.67 19.85
CA ALA A 39 -6.54 4.48 20.73
C ALA A 39 -6.82 5.89 20.18
N GLU A 40 -5.87 6.45 19.43
CA GLU A 40 -6.06 7.73 18.72
C GLU A 40 -7.03 7.56 17.55
N ILE A 41 -6.95 6.43 16.84
CA ILE A 41 -7.91 6.08 15.77
C ILE A 41 -9.31 5.88 16.35
N GLU A 42 -9.46 5.15 17.45
CA GLU A 42 -10.74 4.93 18.12
C GLU A 42 -11.37 6.22 18.67
N ALA A 43 -10.56 7.23 18.97
CA ALA A 43 -11.02 8.53 19.45
C ALA A 43 -11.45 9.49 18.33
N LEU A 44 -11.09 9.21 17.08
CA LEU A 44 -11.51 10.00 15.93
C LEU A 44 -12.97 9.71 15.56
N ASP A 45 -13.66 10.73 15.07
CA ASP A 45 -14.90 10.49 14.36
C ASP A 45 -14.62 9.90 12.97
N ALA A 46 -15.66 9.32 12.37
CA ALA A 46 -15.53 8.65 11.08
C ALA A 46 -15.12 9.61 9.94
N GLU A 47 -15.43 10.91 10.05
CA GLU A 47 -15.11 11.89 9.02
C GLU A 47 -13.63 12.26 9.06
N ASP A 48 -13.07 12.49 10.25
CA ASP A 48 -11.67 12.77 10.44
C ASP A 48 -10.80 11.55 10.13
N LEU A 49 -11.24 10.35 10.53
CA LEU A 49 -10.56 9.10 10.12
C LEU A 49 -10.52 9.00 8.60
N GLN A 50 -11.64 9.25 7.90
CA GLN A 50 -11.66 9.20 6.44
C GLN A 50 -10.71 10.21 5.81
N ARG A 51 -10.61 11.45 6.34
CA ARG A 51 -9.66 12.45 5.85
C ARG A 51 -8.20 12.00 5.99
N TRP A 52 -7.86 11.38 7.11
CA TRP A 52 -6.53 10.82 7.33
C TRP A 52 -6.21 9.69 6.36
N LEU A 53 -7.17 8.79 6.13
CA LEU A 53 -7.03 7.72 5.15
C LEU A 53 -6.87 8.28 3.74
N ASP A 54 -7.70 9.24 3.33
CA ASP A 54 -7.62 9.88 2.02
C ASP A 54 -6.25 10.54 1.81
N LEU A 55 -5.70 11.19 2.85
CA LEU A 55 -4.36 11.77 2.79
C LEU A 55 -3.28 10.69 2.60
N ALA A 56 -3.34 9.60 3.37
CA ALA A 56 -2.40 8.49 3.25
C ALA A 56 -2.48 7.82 1.87
N TYR A 57 -3.70 7.56 1.38
CA TYR A 57 -3.95 7.02 0.04
C TYR A 57 -3.38 7.93 -1.05
N ASN A 58 -3.64 9.23 -0.98
CA ASN A 58 -3.13 10.18 -1.97
C ASN A 58 -1.60 10.22 -2.00
N ARG A 59 -0.94 10.24 -0.83
CA ARG A 59 0.52 10.21 -0.75
C ARG A 59 1.10 8.92 -1.32
N MET A 60 0.52 7.78 -0.95
CA MET A 60 0.97 6.47 -1.42
C MET A 60 0.73 6.28 -2.92
N GLN A 61 -0.33 6.85 -3.50
CA GLN A 61 -0.53 6.84 -4.94
C GLN A 61 0.48 7.74 -5.68
N GLN A 62 0.83 8.89 -5.09
CA GLN A 62 1.78 9.84 -5.68
C GLN A 62 3.21 9.29 -5.78
N THR A 63 3.60 8.31 -4.95
CA THR A 63 4.90 7.63 -5.10
C THR A 63 4.95 6.70 -6.31
N GLY A 64 3.80 6.39 -6.93
CA GLY A 64 3.72 5.43 -8.02
C GLY A 64 3.51 3.99 -7.54
N ALA A 65 3.06 3.78 -6.30
CA ALA A 65 2.62 2.47 -5.82
C ALA A 65 1.61 1.86 -6.80
N ARG A 66 1.88 0.63 -7.28
CA ARG A 66 0.99 -0.01 -8.25
C ARG A 66 -0.33 -0.45 -7.65
N TYR A 67 -0.32 -0.76 -6.35
CA TYR A 67 -1.51 -1.02 -5.54
C TYR A 67 -1.38 -0.33 -4.19
N VAL A 68 -2.52 0.09 -3.65
CA VAL A 68 -2.63 0.62 -2.29
C VAL A 68 -3.84 -0.03 -1.64
N VAL A 69 -3.67 -0.57 -0.43
CA VAL A 69 -4.72 -1.25 0.33
C VAL A 69 -4.71 -0.81 1.79
N ASP A 70 -5.81 -1.07 2.48
CA ASP A 70 -5.99 -0.68 3.87
C ASP A 70 -5.02 -1.40 4.80
N GLY A 71 -4.95 -2.72 4.74
CA GLY A 71 -4.02 -3.46 5.59
C GLY A 71 -3.49 -4.74 4.98
N ILE A 72 -2.63 -5.42 5.75
CA ILE A 72 -2.00 -6.68 5.34
C ILE A 72 -3.00 -7.77 4.96
N ARG A 73 -4.23 -7.71 5.50
CA ARG A 73 -5.31 -8.67 5.21
C ARG A 73 -5.84 -8.56 3.79
N ASP A 74 -5.65 -7.41 3.14
CA ASP A 74 -6.13 -7.11 1.79
C ASP A 74 -5.06 -7.42 0.72
N VAL A 75 -3.86 -7.82 1.15
CA VAL A 75 -2.74 -8.17 0.25
C VAL A 75 -2.97 -9.47 -0.53
N PRO A 76 -3.50 -10.57 0.05
CA PRO A 76 -3.63 -11.83 -0.68
C PRO A 76 -4.43 -11.73 -2.00
N PRO A 77 -5.59 -11.06 -2.04
CA PRO A 77 -6.31 -10.83 -3.30
C PRO A 77 -5.51 -10.04 -4.36
N ILE A 78 -4.61 -9.14 -3.94
CA ILE A 78 -3.75 -8.39 -4.86
C ILE A 78 -2.64 -9.27 -5.43
N LEU A 79 -2.09 -10.19 -4.63
CA LEU A 79 -1.09 -11.14 -5.12
C LEU A 79 -1.68 -12.05 -6.20
N ASP A 80 -2.95 -12.47 -6.06
CA ASP A 80 -3.65 -13.24 -7.09
C ASP A 80 -3.79 -12.44 -8.41
N GLN A 81 -4.08 -11.13 -8.32
CA GLN A 81 -4.12 -10.24 -9.48
C GLN A 81 -2.74 -10.08 -10.13
N ILE A 82 -1.68 -9.90 -9.33
CA ILE A 82 -0.31 -9.82 -9.84
C ILE A 82 0.07 -11.12 -10.54
N ASN A 83 -0.25 -12.28 -9.97
CA ASN A 83 0.01 -13.58 -10.58
C ASN A 83 -0.72 -13.74 -11.93
N ALA A 84 -1.98 -13.30 -12.03
CA ALA A 84 -2.72 -13.30 -13.28
C ALA A 84 -2.09 -12.40 -14.34
N ARG A 85 -1.63 -11.19 -13.96
CA ARG A 85 -0.93 -10.25 -14.85
C ARG A 85 0.41 -10.81 -15.32
N LEU A 86 1.19 -11.40 -14.42
CA LEU A 86 2.45 -12.08 -14.74
C LEU A 86 2.22 -13.23 -15.74
N ALA A 87 1.15 -14.02 -15.55
CA ALA A 87 0.79 -15.10 -16.48
C ALA A 87 0.44 -14.57 -17.89
N ASN A 88 -0.05 -13.33 -17.98
CA ASN A 88 -0.32 -12.64 -19.25
C ASN A 88 0.90 -11.89 -19.83
N GLY A 89 2.08 -11.99 -19.19
CA GLY A 89 3.32 -11.37 -19.65
C GLY A 89 3.49 -9.90 -19.25
N GLU A 90 2.60 -9.34 -18.41
CA GLU A 90 2.83 -8.03 -17.80
C GLU A 90 4.03 -8.07 -16.87
N ARG A 91 4.70 -6.93 -16.74
CA ARG A 91 5.86 -6.72 -15.87
C ARG A 91 5.60 -5.50 -14.97
N PRO A 92 6.31 -5.40 -13.82
CA PRO A 92 6.29 -4.20 -12.98
C PRO A 92 6.52 -2.92 -13.78
#